data_AF-A0A6N6WNU0-F1
#
_entry.id   AF-A0A6N6WNU0-F1
#
_cell.length_a   1.000
_cell.length_b   1.000
_cell.length_c   1.000
_cell.angle_alpha   90.00
_cell.angle_beta   90.00
_cell.angle_gamma   90.00
#
_symmetry.space_group_name_H-M   'P 1'
#
loop_
_entity.id
_entity.type
_entity.pdbx_description
1 polymer ?
#
loop_
_entity_poly.entity_id
_entity_poly.type
_entity_poly.pdbx_seq_one_letter_code
_entity_poly.pdbx_strand_id
1 'polypeptide(L)'
;LYERDDLSAIDFSLLMKTIKAFSFGGDLQTLASKPGSTISSIPSERRILININHDFPNNGNLFNDFLFNHQQDEQLAMAYIAALPFSRPLVYWDGQVLKSTTEIKNYDGSTRVGGEA
;
A
#
# COMPACT_ATOMS: atom_id res chain seq x y z
N LEU A 1 -12.38 22.82 -21.35
CA LEU A 1 -12.27 22.16 -20.02
C LEU A 1 -11.13 22.86 -19.29
N TYR A 2 -11.41 23.54 -18.18
CA TYR A 2 -10.35 24.12 -17.34
C TYR A 2 -9.79 23.02 -16.43
N GLU A 3 -8.47 22.92 -16.33
CA GLU A 3 -7.79 22.01 -15.42
C GLU A 3 -8.01 22.49 -13.98
N ARG A 4 -8.58 21.62 -13.12
CA ARG A 4 -8.87 21.93 -11.71
C ARG A 4 -7.61 21.73 -10.88
N ASP A 5 -6.73 22.72 -10.93
CA ASP A 5 -5.46 22.68 -10.19
C ASP A 5 -5.61 22.85 -8.67
N ASP A 6 -6.82 23.14 -8.19
CA ASP A 6 -7.18 23.22 -6.78
C ASP A 6 -7.38 21.85 -6.12
N LEU A 7 -7.56 20.78 -6.91
CA LEU A 7 -7.87 19.46 -6.39
C LEU A 7 -6.62 18.59 -6.20
N SER A 8 -6.58 17.90 -5.07
CA SER A 8 -5.64 16.80 -4.85
C SER A 8 -6.18 15.51 -5.48
N ALA A 9 -5.28 14.61 -5.88
CA ALA A 9 -5.64 13.36 -6.55
C ALA A 9 -4.86 12.17 -6.00
N ILE A 10 -5.53 11.01 -5.96
CA ILE A 10 -4.89 9.73 -5.66
C ILE A 10 -4.00 9.34 -6.84
N ASP A 11 -2.76 8.98 -6.52
CA ASP A 11 -1.79 8.53 -7.51
C ASP A 11 -1.87 7.02 -7.77
N PHE A 12 -2.86 6.62 -8.56
CA PHE A 12 -3.01 5.23 -8.99
C PHE A 12 -1.82 4.72 -9.81
N SER A 13 -1.09 5.61 -10.50
CA SER A 13 0.10 5.20 -11.24
C SER A 13 1.21 4.73 -10.30
N LEU A 14 1.45 5.48 -9.23
CA LEU A 14 2.43 5.08 -8.21
C LEU A 14 1.96 3.87 -7.42
N LEU A 15 0.66 3.74 -7.14
CA LEU A 15 0.09 2.51 -6.57
C LEU A 15 0.44 1.29 -7.43
N MET A 16 0.16 1.33 -8.74
CA MET A 16 0.44 0.22 -9.64
C MET A 16 1.93 -0.12 -9.74
N LYS A 17 2.80 0.90 -9.75
CA LYS A 17 4.26 0.69 -9.69
C LYS A 17 4.67 -0.03 -8.40
N THR A 18 4.09 0.37 -7.27
CA THR A 18 4.40 -0.19 -5.96
C THR A 18 3.93 -1.65 -5.87
N ILE A 19 2.69 -1.95 -6.28
CA ILE A 19 2.16 -3.32 -6.35
C ILE A 19 3.08 -4.21 -7.19
N LYS A 20 3.45 -3.75 -8.40
CA LYS A 20 4.32 -4.53 -9.29
C LYS A 20 5.71 -4.73 -8.70
N ALA A 21 6.30 -3.71 -8.08
CA ALA A 21 7.63 -3.80 -7.50
C ALA A 21 7.71 -4.77 -6.32
N PHE A 22 6.66 -4.82 -5.49
CA PHE A 22 6.58 -5.73 -4.33
C PHE A 22 5.97 -7.10 -4.66
N SER A 23 5.38 -7.29 -5.84
CA SER A 23 4.88 -8.59 -6.29
C SER A 23 5.99 -9.64 -6.42
N PHE A 24 5.63 -10.92 -6.42
CA PHE A 24 6.58 -12.01 -6.65
C PHE A 24 7.31 -11.85 -7.99
N GLY A 25 8.65 -11.87 -7.95
CA GLY A 25 9.49 -11.60 -9.13
C GLY A 25 9.54 -10.13 -9.54
N GLY A 26 8.99 -9.22 -8.74
CA GLY A 26 9.09 -7.77 -8.89
C GLY A 26 10.51 -7.25 -8.63
N ASP A 27 10.73 -5.99 -8.99
CA ASP A 27 12.02 -5.32 -8.86
C ASP A 27 11.87 -3.97 -8.15
N LEU A 28 12.40 -3.89 -6.93
CA LEU A 28 12.40 -2.67 -6.12
C LEU A 28 13.24 -1.54 -6.72
N GLN A 29 14.20 -1.84 -7.61
CA GLN A 29 14.95 -0.79 -8.31
C GLN A 29 14.05 0.07 -9.21
N THR A 30 12.90 -0.46 -9.64
CA THR A 30 11.90 0.31 -10.40
C THR A 30 11.27 1.45 -9.61
N LEU A 31 11.34 1.39 -8.27
CA LEU A 31 10.88 2.44 -7.36
C LEU A 31 11.97 3.50 -7.09
N ALA A 32 13.23 3.20 -7.39
CA ALA A 32 14.29 4.18 -7.26
C ALA A 32 14.07 5.32 -8.27
N SER A 33 13.88 6.54 -7.77
CA SER A 33 13.83 7.72 -8.62
C SER A 33 15.22 7.98 -9.18
N LYS A 34 15.34 7.98 -10.52
CA LYS A 34 16.56 8.49 -11.17
C LYS A 34 16.64 10.00 -10.95
N PRO A 35 17.84 10.59 -10.80
CA PRO A 35 17.99 12.04 -10.77
C PRO A 35 17.29 12.68 -11.99
N GLY A 36 16.38 13.62 -11.74
CA GLY A 36 15.59 14.28 -12.78
C GLY A 36 14.37 13.51 -13.30
N SER A 37 14.10 12.29 -12.80
CA SER A 37 12.88 11.54 -13.10
C SER A 37 11.79 11.89 -12.09
N THR A 38 10.61 12.22 -12.61
CA THR A 38 9.40 12.31 -11.79
C THR A 38 8.87 10.91 -11.49
N ILE A 39 8.72 10.61 -10.20
CA ILE A 39 8.09 9.36 -9.72
C ILE A 39 6.60 9.27 -10.13
N SER A 40 5.96 10.42 -10.35
CA SER A 40 4.55 10.61 -10.66
C SER A 40 4.32 11.78 -11.61
N SER A 41 3.27 11.71 -12.42
CA SER A 41 2.77 12.85 -13.21
C SER A 41 1.98 13.86 -12.36
N ILE A 42 1.56 13.50 -11.14
CA ILE A 42 0.87 14.40 -10.22
C ILE A 42 1.94 15.17 -9.40
N PRO A 43 1.87 16.51 -9.37
CA PRO A 43 2.75 17.34 -8.54
C PRO A 43 2.67 16.92 -7.06
N SER A 44 3.81 16.97 -6.36
CA SER A 44 3.91 16.42 -4.99
C SER A 44 2.93 17.07 -4.01
N GLU A 45 2.60 18.34 -4.27
CA GLU A 45 1.73 19.24 -3.52
C GLU A 45 0.24 18.94 -3.76
N ARG A 46 -0.09 18.11 -4.76
CA ARG A 46 -1.46 17.63 -5.05
C ARG A 46 -1.63 16.11 -4.99
N ARG A 47 -0.53 15.38 -4.83
CA ARG A 47 -0.51 13.92 -4.73
C ARG A 47 -0.99 13.39 -3.37
N ILE A 48 -1.92 12.44 -3.41
CA ILE A 48 -2.31 11.56 -2.30
C ILE A 48 -1.82 10.15 -2.62
N LEU A 49 -1.22 9.48 -1.66
CA LEU A 49 -0.66 8.13 -1.81
C LEU A 49 -1.49 7.14 -1.01
N ILE A 50 -1.76 5.96 -1.59
CA ILE A 50 -2.47 4.87 -0.93
C ILE A 50 -1.79 3.55 -1.29
N ASN A 51 -2.00 2.53 -0.46
CA ASN A 51 -1.79 1.12 -0.83
C ASN A 51 -3.12 0.41 -1.08
N ILE A 52 -4.15 0.82 -0.36
CA ILE A 52 -5.49 0.26 -0.41
C ILE A 52 -6.48 1.36 -0.04
N ASN A 53 -7.72 1.26 -0.52
CA ASN A 53 -8.84 2.08 -0.09
C ASN A 53 -10.04 1.19 0.24
N HIS A 54 -11.14 1.81 0.66
CA HIS A 54 -12.38 1.09 0.99
C HIS A 54 -13.03 0.38 -0.21
N ASP A 55 -12.73 0.76 -1.44
CA ASP A 55 -13.34 0.15 -2.63
C ASP A 55 -12.70 -1.17 -3.00
N PHE A 56 -11.38 -1.30 -2.85
CA PHE A 56 -10.65 -2.46 -3.34
C PHE A 56 -11.10 -3.79 -2.73
N PRO A 57 -11.23 -3.92 -1.39
CA PRO A 57 -11.65 -5.18 -0.77
C PRO A 57 -13.17 -5.38 -0.79
N ASN A 58 -13.97 -4.33 -1.03
CA ASN A 58 -15.42 -4.37 -0.80
C ASN A 58 -16.28 -4.42 -2.07
N ASN A 59 -15.69 -4.44 -3.26
CA ASN A 59 -16.40 -4.48 -4.55
C ASN A 59 -16.22 -5.81 -5.30
N GLY A 60 -16.26 -6.93 -4.56
CA GLY A 60 -16.10 -8.26 -5.14
C GLY A 60 -14.69 -8.47 -5.68
N ASN A 61 -14.57 -8.90 -6.94
CA ASN A 61 -13.28 -9.16 -7.60
C ASN A 61 -12.82 -8.05 -8.55
N LEU A 62 -13.55 -6.93 -8.63
CA LEU A 62 -13.31 -5.86 -9.60
C LEU A 62 -11.91 -5.23 -9.47
N PHE A 63 -11.38 -5.19 -8.24
CA PHE A 63 -10.12 -4.51 -7.92
C PHE A 63 -9.04 -5.45 -7.39
N ASN A 64 -9.15 -6.77 -7.64
CA ASN A 64 -8.16 -7.73 -7.14
C ASN A 64 -6.73 -7.43 -7.64
N ASP A 65 -6.59 -6.86 -8.84
CA ASP A 65 -5.29 -6.45 -9.39
C ASP A 65 -4.64 -5.27 -8.64
N PHE A 66 -5.41 -4.58 -7.79
CA PHE A 66 -4.93 -3.50 -6.92
C PHE A 66 -4.60 -3.97 -5.51
N LEU A 67 -4.75 -5.26 -5.21
CA LEU A 67 -4.43 -5.83 -3.89
C LEU A 67 -3.00 -6.37 -3.88
N PHE A 68 -2.34 -6.23 -2.74
CA PHE A 68 -1.08 -6.93 -2.48
C PHE A 68 -1.37 -8.40 -2.17
N ASN A 69 -0.52 -9.30 -2.68
CA ASN A 69 -0.70 -10.74 -2.47
C ASN A 69 -0.40 -11.18 -1.02
N HIS A 70 0.40 -10.41 -0.29
CA HIS A 70 0.79 -10.70 1.09
C HIS A 70 0.78 -9.44 1.95
N GLN A 71 0.34 -9.54 3.21
CA GLN A 71 0.24 -8.42 4.14
C GLN A 71 1.60 -7.72 4.37
N GLN A 72 2.69 -8.50 4.40
CA GLN A 72 4.04 -7.94 4.54
C GLN A 72 4.42 -7.02 3.36
N ASP A 73 3.99 -7.36 2.14
CA ASP A 73 4.28 -6.55 0.94
C ASP A 73 3.54 -5.21 1.02
N GLU A 74 2.29 -5.23 1.49
CA GLU A 74 1.51 -4.02 1.75
C GLU A 74 2.16 -3.14 2.83
N GLN A 75 2.66 -3.74 3.92
CA GLN A 75 3.33 -3.01 5.00
C GLN A 75 4.64 -2.36 4.51
N LEU A 76 5.45 -3.09 3.74
CA LEU A 76 6.70 -2.56 3.17
C LEU A 76 6.42 -1.48 2.13
N ALA A 77 5.40 -1.66 1.30
CA ALA A 77 4.90 -0.63 0.40
C ALA A 77 4.47 0.63 1.16
N MET A 78 3.80 0.48 2.32
CA MET A 78 3.35 1.60 3.14
C MET A 78 4.54 2.36 3.71
N ALA A 79 5.53 1.63 4.24
CA ALA A 79 6.77 2.23 4.72
C ALA A 79 7.49 3.00 3.60
N TYR A 80 7.52 2.45 2.38
CA TYR A 80 8.09 3.13 1.22
C TYR A 80 7.35 4.44 0.89
N ILE A 81 6.02 4.42 0.72
CA ILE A 81 5.26 5.63 0.34
C ILE A 81 5.26 6.69 1.45
N ALA A 82 5.32 6.28 2.73
CA ALA A 82 5.42 7.18 3.87
C ALA A 82 6.81 7.82 4.01
N ALA A 83 7.85 7.18 3.47
CA ALA A 83 9.21 7.69 3.47
C ALA A 83 9.51 8.62 2.27
N LEU A 84 8.62 8.71 1.28
CA LEU A 84 8.82 9.58 0.13
C LEU A 84 8.82 11.06 0.53
N PRO A 85 9.71 11.89 -0.05
CA PRO A 85 9.63 13.33 0.14
C PRO A 85 8.25 13.89 -0.25
N PHE A 86 7.71 14.77 0.59
CA PHE A 86 6.38 15.39 0.40
C PHE A 86 5.24 14.36 0.32
N SER A 87 5.39 13.20 0.97
CA SER A 87 4.34 12.18 1.03
C SER A 87 3.11 12.68 1.77
N ARG A 88 1.93 12.33 1.25
CA ARG A 88 0.64 12.42 1.96
C ARG A 88 -0.06 11.07 1.84
N PRO A 89 0.35 10.08 2.64
CA PRO A 89 -0.29 8.77 2.65
C PRO A 89 -1.68 8.87 3.29
N LEU A 90 -2.68 8.26 2.64
CA LEU A 90 -3.98 8.00 3.21
C LEU A 90 -4.01 6.52 3.61
N VAL A 91 -3.98 6.27 4.91
CA VAL A 91 -4.01 4.92 5.49
C VAL A 91 -5.46 4.50 5.65
N TYR A 92 -5.84 3.40 5.01
CA TYR A 92 -7.15 2.79 5.19
C TYR A 92 -7.13 1.82 6.38
N TRP A 93 -8.20 1.86 7.16
CA TRP A 93 -8.46 0.95 8.27
C TRP A 93 -9.90 0.46 8.12
N ASP A 94 -10.09 -0.85 8.03
CA ASP A 94 -11.39 -1.49 7.81
C ASP A 94 -12.22 -1.63 9.10
N GLY A 95 -11.70 -1.16 10.25
CA GLY A 95 -12.38 -1.27 11.54
C GLY A 95 -12.23 -2.63 12.21
N GLN A 96 -11.57 -3.60 11.57
CA GLN A 96 -11.41 -4.93 12.12
C GLN A 96 -10.17 -5.00 13.02
N VAL A 97 -10.33 -5.53 14.23
CA VAL A 97 -9.19 -5.79 15.12
C VAL A 97 -8.21 -6.72 14.39
N LEU A 98 -6.92 -6.36 14.39
CA LEU A 98 -5.85 -7.22 13.89
C LEU A 98 -5.86 -8.52 14.69
N LYS A 99 -6.41 -9.59 14.11
CA LYS A 99 -6.29 -10.92 14.68
C LYS A 99 -4.94 -11.47 14.26
N SER A 100 -4.02 -11.63 15.22
CA SER A 100 -2.77 -12.33 14.97
C SER A 100 -3.06 -13.69 14.34
N THR A 101 -2.54 -13.93 13.14
CA THR A 101 -2.59 -15.24 12.45
C THR A 101 -1.46 -16.15 12.94
N THR A 102 -0.63 -15.69 13.88
CA THR A 102 0.45 -16.49 14.44
C THR A 102 -0.13 -17.45 15.47
N GLU A 103 -0.39 -18.68 15.06
CA GLU A 103 -0.54 -19.80 15.98
C GLU A 103 0.82 -20.05 16.64
N ILE A 104 0.92 -19.75 17.94
CA ILE A 104 2.10 -20.09 18.72
C ILE A 104 1.86 -21.47 19.32
N LYS A 105 2.62 -22.46 18.85
CA LYS A 105 2.68 -23.79 19.46
C LYS A 105 3.61 -23.77 20.67
N ASN A 106 3.06 -24.08 21.83
CA ASN A 106 3.82 -24.25 23.06
C ASN A 106 4.51 -25.62 23.08
N TYR A 107 5.52 -25.76 23.96
CA TYR A 107 6.27 -27.00 24.14
C TYR A 107 5.40 -28.17 24.64
N ASP A 108 4.32 -27.85 25.36
CA ASP A 108 3.33 -28.82 25.84
C ASP A 108 2.31 -29.25 24.77
N GLY A 109 2.46 -28.77 23.53
CA GLY A 109 1.56 -29.08 22.41
C GLY A 109 0.29 -28.22 22.37
N SER A 110 0.09 -27.30 23.31
CA SER A 110 -1.03 -26.36 23.26
C SER A 110 -0.79 -25.25 22.24
N THR A 111 -1.84 -24.80 21.58
CA THR A 111 -1.81 -23.63 20.68
C THR A 111 -2.41 -22.43 21.40
N ARG A 112 -1.69 -21.31 21.41
CA ARG A 112 -2.27 -20.01 21.78
C ARG A 112 -2.32 -19.11 20.55
N VAL A 113 -3.44 -18.42 20.38
CA VAL A 113 -3.53 -17.32 19.42
C VAL A 113 -2.54 -16.26 19.90
N GLY A 114 -1.61 -15.82 19.05
CA GLY A 114 -0.74 -14.70 19.40
C GLY A 114 -1.60 -13.55 19.89
N GLY A 115 -1.27 -13.00 21.07
CA GLY A 115 -2.05 -11.91 21.66
C GLY A 115 -2.24 -10.74 20.69
N GLU A 116 -3.33 -10.01 20.87
CA GLU A 116 -3.60 -8.74 20.19
C GLU A 116 -2.35 -7.84 20.28
N ALA A 117 -1.99 -7.21 19.16
CA ALA A 117 -0.88 -6.27 19.07
C ALA A 117 -1.14 -5.02 19.92
#